data_AF-D4ZKX1-F1
#
_entry.id   AF-D4ZKX1-F1
#
_cell.length_a   1.000
_cell.length_b   1.000
_cell.length_c   1.000
_cell.angle_alpha   90.00
_cell.angle_beta   90.00
_cell.angle_gamma   90.00
#
_symmetry.space_group_name_H-M   'P 1'
#
loop_
_entity.id
_entity.type
_entity.pdbx_description
1 polymer ?
#
loop_
_entity_poly.entity_id
_entity_poly.type
_entity_poly.pdbx_seq_one_letter_code
_entity_poly.pdbx_strand_id
1 'polypeptide(L)'
;MLNEYISIKIIIIIIRDSLMQMINPQVQAADPKNLCSRRFRYKTMLLFGLMYPIAGVEAQITITEIQALKYPAVIKNLTGNTTVVINWKGQLGNATNATLFDNDYHQGRYLVTSDTSLPITIDFFQLSNETKINLKTFRLRYKNKTYKSFPVSGLTNPGVNGVYLDIGAKVVAGKKSIAGQKYPQYTLTIEEQ
;
A
#
# COMPACT_ATOMS: atom_id res chain seq x y z
N MET A 1 35.12 21.72 12.39
CA MET A 1 34.37 20.46 12.55
C MET A 1 33.51 20.28 11.31
N LEU A 2 33.68 19.18 10.57
CA LEU A 2 32.83 18.88 9.42
C LEU A 2 31.48 18.38 9.96
N ASN A 3 30.39 19.07 9.61
CA ASN A 3 29.05 18.63 9.99
C ASN A 3 28.64 17.43 9.11
N GLU A 4 28.15 16.35 9.74
CA GLU A 4 27.60 15.18 9.04
C GLU A 4 26.12 15.41 8.70
N TYR A 5 25.74 15.22 7.44
CA TYR A 5 24.38 15.44 6.93
C TYR A 5 23.67 14.15 6.54
N ILE A 6 22.36 14.08 6.73
CA ILE A 6 21.50 13.01 6.19
C ILE A 6 20.44 13.65 5.29
N SER A 7 20.29 13.13 4.07
CA SER A 7 19.24 13.52 3.12
C SER A 7 18.39 12.29 2.80
N ILE A 8 17.06 12.42 2.85
CA ILE A 8 16.16 11.26 2.75
C ILE A 8 15.24 11.44 1.55
N LYS A 9 15.27 10.50 0.62
CA LYS A 9 14.34 10.37 -0.50
C LYS A 9 13.53 9.09 -0.31
N ILE A 10 12.24 9.13 -0.59
CA ILE A 10 11.41 7.93 -0.44
C ILE A 10 11.07 7.39 -1.81
N ILE A 11 11.17 6.07 -1.96
CA ILE A 11 10.66 5.35 -3.12
C ILE A 11 9.46 4.55 -2.64
N ILE A 12 8.33 4.69 -3.34
CA ILE A 12 7.08 4.00 -3.02
C ILE A 12 6.92 2.82 -3.97
N ILE A 13 6.55 1.66 -3.41
CA ILE A 13 6.04 0.53 -4.17
C ILE A 13 4.52 0.51 -4.01
N ILE A 14 3.80 0.62 -5.13
CA ILE A 14 2.34 0.57 -5.14
C ILE A 14 1.94 -0.84 -5.59
N ILE A 15 1.31 -1.60 -4.70
CA ILE A 15 0.75 -2.91 -5.02
C ILE A 15 -0.76 -2.74 -5.19
N ARG A 16 -1.27 -3.19 -6.34
CA ARG A 16 -2.70 -3.33 -6.62
C ARG A 16 -2.99 -4.82 -6.60
N ASP A 17 -3.87 -5.26 -5.72
CA ASP A 17 -4.28 -6.66 -5.68
C ASP A 17 -5.72 -6.76 -6.18
N SER A 18 -5.88 -7.00 -7.47
CA SER A 18 -7.14 -7.46 -8.06
C SER A 18 -7.11 -8.99 -8.00
N LEU A 19 -7.60 -9.55 -6.88
CA LEU A 19 -7.95 -10.97 -6.69
C LEU A 19 -6.92 -12.02 -7.19
N MET A 20 -6.05 -12.47 -6.30
CA MET A 20 -5.58 -13.87 -6.32
C MET A 20 -6.73 -14.82 -5.94
N GLN A 21 -7.70 -15.03 -6.84
CA GLN A 21 -8.43 -16.30 -6.85
C GLN A 21 -7.53 -17.32 -7.55
N MET A 22 -6.72 -18.02 -6.76
CA MET A 22 -6.16 -19.29 -7.21
C MET A 22 -7.34 -20.22 -7.54
N ILE A 23 -7.69 -20.26 -8.82
CA ILE A 23 -8.33 -21.41 -9.41
C ILE A 23 -7.40 -22.59 -9.06
N ASN A 24 -7.90 -23.53 -8.27
CA ASN A 24 -7.28 -24.82 -8.05
C ASN A 24 -7.93 -25.81 -9.03
N PRO A 25 -7.40 -26.01 -10.25
CA PRO A 25 -7.87 -27.08 -11.10
C PRO A 25 -6.98 -28.29 -10.88
N GLN A 26 -7.22 -29.08 -9.83
CA GLN A 26 -6.74 -30.46 -9.75
C GLN A 26 -7.94 -31.31 -9.33
N VAL A 27 -8.83 -31.60 -10.29
CA VAL A 27 -8.86 -32.89 -11.02
C VAL A 27 -8.98 -34.05 -10.04
N GLN A 28 -10.24 -34.42 -9.75
CA GLN A 28 -10.60 -35.71 -9.19
C GLN A 28 -10.15 -36.80 -10.18
N ALA A 29 -9.12 -37.57 -9.80
CA ALA A 29 -8.85 -38.86 -10.42
C ALA A 29 -9.93 -39.85 -9.93
N ALA A 30 -10.90 -40.13 -10.80
CA ALA A 30 -11.85 -41.22 -10.58
C ALA A 30 -11.14 -42.58 -10.81
N ASP A 31 -11.25 -43.47 -9.83
CA ASP A 31 -10.80 -44.86 -9.86
C ASP A 31 -11.76 -45.72 -10.73
N PRO A 32 -11.30 -46.42 -11.78
CA PRO A 32 -12.18 -47.19 -12.65
C PRO A 32 -12.19 -48.67 -12.25
N LYS A 33 -12.98 -49.04 -11.24
CA LYS A 33 -13.39 -50.43 -11.04
C LYS A 33 -14.84 -50.48 -10.57
N ASN A 34 -15.76 -50.64 -11.51
CA ASN A 34 -16.93 -51.53 -11.42
C ASN A 34 -17.78 -51.40 -12.70
N LEU A 35 -17.48 -52.29 -13.65
CA LEU A 35 -18.35 -52.62 -14.78
C LEU A 35 -19.55 -53.40 -14.25
N CYS A 36 -20.73 -52.79 -14.24
CA CYS A 36 -22.00 -53.52 -14.19
C CYS A 36 -22.94 -52.97 -15.26
N SER A 37 -23.25 -53.82 -16.23
CA SER A 37 -24.05 -53.52 -17.42
C SER A 37 -25.52 -53.25 -17.08
N ARG A 38 -26.03 -52.07 -17.43
CA ARG A 38 -27.48 -51.85 -17.61
C ARG A 38 -27.74 -51.04 -18.88
N ARG A 39 -28.77 -51.48 -19.59
CA ARG A 39 -29.05 -51.22 -21.00
C ARG A 39 -29.48 -49.78 -21.29
N PHE A 40 -28.75 -49.17 -22.22
CA PHE A 40 -29.19 -48.29 -23.32
C PHE A 40 -30.72 -48.05 -23.45
N ARG A 41 -31.21 -46.83 -23.11
CA ARG A 41 -32.31 -46.12 -23.81
C ARG A 41 -32.10 -44.60 -23.69
N TYR A 42 -31.77 -43.97 -24.83
CA TYR A 42 -31.48 -42.54 -25.00
C TYR A 42 -32.76 -41.83 -25.38
N LYS A 43 -33.20 -40.89 -24.56
CA LYS A 43 -33.95 -39.73 -25.04
C LYS A 43 -33.04 -38.53 -24.85
N THR A 44 -32.31 -38.21 -25.91
CA THR A 44 -31.47 -37.02 -26.03
C THR A 44 -32.38 -35.79 -26.03
N MET A 45 -32.64 -35.23 -24.85
CA MET A 45 -33.19 -33.88 -24.72
C MET A 45 -32.00 -32.92 -24.62
N LEU A 46 -31.71 -32.29 -25.74
CA LEU A 46 -30.59 -31.39 -25.94
C LEU A 46 -30.93 -30.06 -25.25
N LEU A 47 -30.65 -29.98 -23.95
CA LEU A 47 -30.76 -28.76 -23.16
C LEU A 47 -29.48 -27.95 -23.37
N PHE A 48 -29.47 -27.08 -24.38
CA PHE A 48 -28.46 -26.03 -24.54
C PHE A 48 -28.61 -25.04 -23.38
N GLY A 49 -27.98 -25.36 -22.25
CA GLY A 49 -27.79 -24.42 -21.16
C GLY A 49 -26.92 -23.28 -21.67
N LEU A 50 -27.50 -22.08 -21.72
CA LEU A 50 -26.81 -20.82 -21.89
C LEU A 50 -25.69 -20.70 -20.84
N MET A 51 -24.47 -21.09 -21.19
CA MET A 51 -23.28 -20.69 -20.45
C MET A 51 -23.08 -19.20 -20.70
N TYR A 52 -23.72 -18.37 -19.88
CA TYR A 52 -23.32 -16.96 -19.75
C TYR A 52 -21.88 -16.95 -19.21
N PRO A 53 -20.89 -16.40 -19.94
CA PRO A 53 -19.62 -16.10 -19.33
C PRO A 53 -19.90 -15.08 -18.23
N ILE A 54 -19.68 -15.49 -16.97
CA ILE A 54 -19.67 -14.57 -15.85
C ILE A 54 -18.45 -13.69 -16.11
N ALA A 55 -18.66 -12.51 -16.70
CA ALA A 55 -17.62 -11.51 -16.80
C ALA A 55 -17.19 -11.19 -15.38
N GLY A 56 -15.97 -11.60 -15.01
CA GLY A 56 -15.37 -11.18 -13.76
C GLY A 56 -15.35 -9.66 -13.77
N VAL A 57 -16.13 -9.05 -12.87
CA VAL A 57 -16.04 -7.63 -12.61
C VAL A 57 -14.70 -7.46 -11.89
N GLU A 58 -13.65 -7.19 -12.67
CA GLU A 58 -12.36 -6.80 -12.10
C GLU A 58 -12.55 -5.43 -11.48
N ALA A 59 -12.58 -5.43 -10.16
CA ALA A 59 -12.63 -4.23 -9.36
C ALA A 59 -11.28 -3.49 -9.55
N GLN A 60 -11.32 -2.29 -10.14
CA GLN A 60 -10.13 -1.55 -10.55
C GLN A 60 -9.87 -0.37 -9.63
N ILE A 61 -9.09 -0.61 -8.56
CA ILE A 61 -8.46 0.49 -7.82
C ILE A 61 -7.32 1.08 -8.65
N THR A 62 -7.38 2.39 -8.86
CA THR A 62 -6.27 3.16 -9.43
C THR A 62 -5.71 4.12 -8.40
N ILE A 63 -4.40 4.02 -8.17
CA ILE A 63 -3.62 4.89 -7.30
C ILE A 63 -2.69 5.70 -8.20
N THR A 64 -2.81 7.02 -8.14
CA THR A 64 -1.96 7.96 -8.86
C THR A 64 -1.17 8.78 -7.84
N GLU A 65 0.16 8.73 -7.92
CA GLU A 65 1.00 9.60 -7.12
C GLU A 65 0.94 11.02 -7.66
N ILE A 66 0.50 11.96 -6.82
CA ILE A 66 0.48 13.39 -7.14
C ILE A 66 1.74 14.05 -6.59
N GLN A 67 2.18 13.59 -5.42
CA GLN A 67 3.36 14.10 -4.74
C GLN A 67 3.94 13.01 -3.82
N ALA A 68 5.22 12.67 -4.00
CA ALA A 68 5.90 11.73 -3.11
C ALA A 68 6.09 12.34 -1.70
N LEU A 69 6.16 11.50 -0.66
CA LEU A 69 6.53 11.97 0.67
C LEU A 69 8.04 12.33 0.70
N LYS A 70 8.36 13.56 1.09
CA LYS A 70 9.73 14.08 1.08
C LYS A 70 10.15 14.63 2.44
N TYR A 71 11.39 14.33 2.81
CA TYR A 71 12.03 14.81 4.04
C TYR A 71 13.14 15.82 3.70
N PRO A 72 13.39 16.79 4.60
CA PRO A 72 14.47 17.75 4.42
C PRO A 72 15.83 17.08 4.62
N ALA A 73 16.91 17.73 4.16
CA ALA A 73 18.24 17.41 4.66
C ALA A 73 18.39 17.91 6.10
N VAL A 74 19.03 17.11 6.95
CA VAL A 74 19.21 17.43 8.37
C VAL A 74 20.63 17.19 8.85
N ILE A 75 21.03 17.95 9.87
CA ILE A 75 22.25 17.70 10.64
C ILE A 75 22.01 16.47 11.50
N LYS A 76 22.90 15.49 11.39
CA LYS A 76 22.81 14.25 12.16
C LYS A 76 23.03 14.53 13.65
N ASN A 77 22.18 13.97 14.49
CA ASN A 77 22.41 13.88 15.92
C ASN A 77 23.48 12.82 16.21
N LEU A 78 24.63 13.25 16.76
CA LEU A 78 25.77 12.36 17.04
C LEU A 78 25.63 11.55 18.33
N THR A 79 24.82 12.02 19.29
CA THR A 79 24.66 11.39 20.60
C THR A 79 23.38 10.56 20.72
N GLY A 80 22.42 10.75 19.82
CA GLY A 80 21.13 10.08 19.82
C GLY A 80 20.61 9.73 18.43
N ASN A 81 19.33 9.35 18.35
CA ASN A 81 18.67 9.13 17.06
C ASN A 81 18.31 10.48 16.44
N THR A 82 18.45 10.57 15.12
CA THR A 82 17.96 11.71 14.33
C THR A 82 16.54 11.38 13.88
N THR A 83 15.58 12.21 14.26
CA THR A 83 14.15 12.01 14.01
C THR A 83 13.61 13.21 13.27
N VAL A 84 12.90 12.94 12.17
CA VAL A 84 12.14 13.95 11.43
C VAL A 84 10.72 13.43 11.23
N VAL A 85 9.73 14.28 11.51
CA VAL A 85 8.32 13.95 11.32
C VAL A 85 7.72 14.93 10.35
N ILE A 86 7.14 14.42 9.26
CA ILE A 86 6.29 15.21 8.37
C ILE A 86 4.85 14.73 8.58
N ASN A 87 3.96 15.65 8.93
CA ASN A 87 2.55 15.32 9.12
C ASN A 87 1.80 15.32 7.77
N TRP A 88 0.56 14.83 7.78
CA TRP A 88 -0.29 14.79 6.57
C TRP A 88 -0.65 16.18 6.01
N LYS A 89 -0.39 17.27 6.74
CA LYS A 89 -0.59 18.65 6.28
C LYS A 89 0.67 19.23 5.60
N GLY A 90 1.76 18.47 5.49
CA GLY A 90 3.03 18.96 4.95
C GLY A 90 3.83 19.81 5.92
N GLN A 91 3.62 19.66 7.23
CA GLN A 91 4.32 20.43 8.26
C GLN A 91 5.22 19.53 9.09
N LEU A 92 6.27 20.10 9.67
CA LEU A 92 7.09 19.41 10.67
C LEU A 92 6.25 19.06 11.90
N GLY A 93 6.41 17.83 12.39
CA GLY A 93 5.83 17.40 13.65
C GLY A 93 6.73 17.74 14.84
N ASN A 94 6.10 17.93 16.00
CA ASN A 94 6.77 18.31 17.26
C ASN A 94 7.83 17.31 17.76
N ALA A 95 7.80 16.06 17.27
CA ALA A 95 8.78 15.04 17.61
C ALA A 95 10.04 15.08 16.72
N THR A 96 10.17 16.08 15.83
CA THR A 96 11.40 16.34 15.09
C THR A 96 12.46 16.85 16.05
N ASN A 97 13.62 16.19 16.10
CA ASN A 97 14.72 16.52 17.02
C ASN A 97 16.04 16.82 16.29
N ALA A 98 15.95 17.13 15.00
CA ALA A 98 17.09 17.39 14.13
C ALA A 98 17.10 18.86 13.69
N THR A 99 18.29 19.44 13.57
CA THR A 99 18.45 20.75 12.94
C THR A 99 18.32 20.58 11.43
N LEU A 100 17.42 21.35 10.82
CA LEU A 100 17.23 21.33 9.38
C LEU A 100 18.37 22.04 8.67
N PHE A 101 18.83 21.46 7.57
CA PHE A 101 19.75 22.11 6.65
C PHE A 101 19.00 22.85 5.55
N ASP A 102 17.85 22.33 5.14
CA ASP A 102 16.92 22.96 4.20
C ASP A 102 15.46 22.85 4.68
N ASN A 103 14.57 23.58 4.01
CA ASN A 103 13.13 23.54 4.27
C ASN A 103 12.36 22.82 3.15
N ASP A 104 13.03 21.91 2.42
CA ASP A 104 12.47 21.24 1.25
C ASP A 104 11.85 19.89 1.65
N TYR A 105 10.62 19.97 2.17
CA TYR A 105 9.86 18.82 2.65
C TYR A 105 8.37 18.99 2.38
N HIS A 106 7.66 17.87 2.26
CA HIS A 106 6.21 17.87 2.06
C HIS A 106 5.63 16.47 2.31
N GLN A 107 4.32 16.41 2.57
CA GLN A 107 3.57 15.17 2.73
C GLN A 107 3.50 14.38 1.43
N GLY A 108 3.23 13.07 1.52
CA GLY A 108 2.82 12.29 0.36
C GLY A 108 1.36 12.59 0.00
N ARG A 109 1.03 12.72 -1.28
CA ARG A 109 -0.33 12.89 -1.78
C ARG A 109 -0.59 11.95 -2.95
N TYR A 110 -1.69 11.21 -2.84
CA TYR A 110 -2.13 10.24 -3.84
C TYR A 110 -3.60 10.48 -4.17
N LEU A 111 -3.96 10.37 -5.45
CA LEU A 111 -5.35 10.31 -5.89
C LEU A 111 -5.73 8.85 -6.05
N VAL A 112 -6.76 8.42 -5.34
CA VAL A 112 -7.28 7.04 -5.43
C VAL A 112 -8.67 7.08 -6.05
N THR A 113 -8.88 6.28 -7.08
CA THR A 113 -10.18 6.09 -7.74
C THR A 113 -10.55 4.61 -7.68
N SER A 114 -11.85 4.34 -7.74
CA SER A 114 -12.44 2.99 -7.82
C SER A 114 -13.63 3.07 -8.77
N ASP A 115 -13.85 2.02 -9.56
CA ASP A 115 -15.01 1.83 -10.41
C ASP A 115 -16.12 0.97 -9.77
N THR A 116 -15.90 0.47 -8.55
CA THR A 116 -16.90 -0.29 -7.80
C THR A 116 -17.57 0.52 -6.69
N SER A 117 -18.50 -0.11 -5.98
CA SER A 117 -19.11 0.43 -4.76
C SER A 117 -18.59 -0.22 -3.48
N LEU A 118 -17.62 -1.14 -3.58
CA LEU A 118 -17.13 -1.92 -2.45
C LEU A 118 -16.29 -1.05 -1.51
N PRO A 119 -16.37 -1.25 -0.19
CA PRO A 119 -15.48 -0.56 0.74
C PRO A 119 -14.02 -0.99 0.48
N ILE A 120 -13.08 -0.13 0.87
CA ILE A 120 -11.65 -0.39 0.68
C ILE A 120 -10.92 -0.61 2.00
N THR A 121 -9.82 -1.34 1.94
CA THR A 121 -8.81 -1.45 2.99
C THR A 121 -7.54 -0.72 2.54
N ILE A 122 -6.91 0.02 3.45
CA ILE A 122 -5.63 0.69 3.19
C ILE A 122 -4.60 0.22 4.21
N ASP A 123 -3.42 -0.17 3.75
CA ASP A 123 -2.30 -0.60 4.60
C ASP A 123 -0.95 0.01 4.18
N PHE A 124 -0.01 0.03 5.12
CA PHE A 124 1.36 0.51 4.93
C PHE A 124 2.39 -0.47 5.49
N PHE A 125 3.38 -0.82 4.67
CA PHE A 125 4.51 -1.66 5.09
C PHE A 125 5.84 -0.98 4.82
N GLN A 126 6.70 -0.86 5.83
CA GLN A 126 8.08 -0.40 5.62
C GLN A 126 8.93 -1.55 5.07
N LEU A 127 9.69 -1.31 4.00
CA LEU A 127 10.51 -2.35 3.34
C LEU A 127 11.89 -2.58 3.98
N SER A 128 12.24 -1.84 5.04
CA SER A 128 13.49 -1.97 5.82
C SER A 128 14.77 -2.07 4.97
N ASN A 129 14.76 -1.43 3.79
CA ASN A 129 15.82 -1.50 2.79
C ASN A 129 17.04 -0.63 3.14
N GLU A 130 16.92 0.26 4.12
CA GLU A 130 17.98 1.15 4.57
C GLU A 130 18.44 0.80 5.99
N THR A 131 19.72 0.46 6.12
CA THR A 131 20.28 0.02 7.41
C THR A 131 20.22 1.14 8.44
N LYS A 132 19.58 0.86 9.59
CA LYS A 132 19.37 1.80 10.71
C LYS A 132 18.54 3.04 10.37
N ILE A 133 17.82 3.03 9.26
CA ILE A 133 16.80 4.03 8.94
C ILE A 133 15.44 3.35 9.04
N ASN A 134 14.48 3.96 9.74
CA ASN A 134 13.15 3.39 9.88
C ASN A 134 12.07 4.44 9.58
N LEU A 135 11.05 4.05 8.83
CA LEU A 135 9.80 4.78 8.63
C LEU A 135 8.72 4.20 9.55
N LYS A 136 8.28 4.99 10.50
CA LYS A 136 7.31 4.57 11.50
C LYS A 136 6.20 5.59 11.64
N THR A 137 5.15 5.23 12.37
CA THR A 137 4.12 6.20 12.77
C THR A 137 3.44 6.86 11.56
N PHE A 138 3.08 6.06 10.56
CA PHE A 138 2.29 6.54 9.43
C PHE A 138 1.00 7.20 9.93
N ARG A 139 0.60 8.26 9.22
CA ARG A 139 -0.60 9.05 9.47
C ARG A 139 -1.26 9.30 8.12
N LEU A 140 -2.46 8.78 7.96
CA LEU A 140 -3.23 8.94 6.74
C LEU A 140 -4.42 9.86 6.97
N ARG A 141 -4.68 10.79 6.05
CA ARG A 141 -5.93 11.54 5.95
C ARG A 141 -6.71 11.03 4.75
N TYR A 142 -7.94 10.58 4.99
CA TYR A 142 -8.89 10.13 3.96
C TYR A 142 -10.29 10.66 4.27
N LYS A 143 -10.97 11.28 3.30
CA LYS A 143 -12.31 11.90 3.46
C LYS A 143 -12.47 12.68 4.78
N ASN A 144 -11.52 13.57 5.09
CA ASN A 144 -11.53 14.35 6.33
C ASN A 144 -11.50 13.56 7.65
N LYS A 145 -11.00 12.33 7.63
CA LYS A 145 -10.69 11.53 8.84
C LYS A 145 -9.23 11.13 8.84
N THR A 146 -8.62 11.16 10.03
CA THR A 146 -7.20 10.81 10.21
C THR A 146 -7.07 9.45 10.87
N TYR A 147 -6.26 8.59 10.27
CA TYR A 147 -5.99 7.23 10.70
C TYR A 147 -4.53 7.09 11.15
N LYS A 148 -4.30 6.26 12.16
CA LYS A 148 -3.02 6.15 12.89
C LYS A 148 -2.53 4.71 13.06
N SER A 149 -3.39 3.74 12.76
CA SER A 149 -3.19 2.31 12.90
C SER A 149 -3.59 1.68 11.59
N PHE A 150 -2.80 0.71 11.12
CA PHE A 150 -3.00 0.06 9.83
C PHE A 150 -2.87 -1.47 10.01
N PRO A 151 -3.60 -2.29 9.23
CA PRO A 151 -4.52 -1.89 8.16
C PRO A 151 -5.77 -1.16 8.66
N VAL A 152 -6.36 -0.33 7.81
CA VAL A 152 -7.67 0.31 8.04
C VAL A 152 -8.66 -0.23 7.03
N SER A 153 -9.63 -1.02 7.48
CA SER A 153 -10.67 -1.63 6.65
C SER A 153 -12.01 -0.92 6.75
N GLY A 154 -12.95 -1.28 5.87
CA GLY A 154 -14.31 -0.73 5.87
C GLY A 154 -14.37 0.76 5.49
N LEU A 155 -13.38 1.27 4.78
CA LEU A 155 -13.37 2.66 4.33
C LEU A 155 -14.36 2.83 3.19
N THR A 156 -15.14 3.91 3.21
CA THR A 156 -16.07 4.23 2.12
C THR A 156 -15.31 4.31 0.81
N ASN A 157 -15.83 3.69 -0.24
CA ASN A 157 -15.28 3.69 -1.59
C ASN A 157 -14.93 5.12 -2.09
N PRO A 158 -13.79 5.33 -2.79
CA PRO A 158 -13.38 6.64 -3.29
C PRO A 158 -14.16 7.12 -4.53
N GLY A 159 -14.82 6.21 -5.24
CA GLY A 159 -15.59 6.46 -6.46
C GLY A 159 -14.71 6.81 -7.67
N VAL A 160 -15.37 6.94 -8.82
CA VAL A 160 -14.70 7.22 -10.11
C VAL A 160 -14.06 8.60 -10.17
N ASN A 161 -14.61 9.58 -9.44
CA ASN A 161 -14.03 10.92 -9.32
C ASN A 161 -12.81 10.96 -8.38
N GLY A 162 -12.65 9.90 -7.59
CA GLY A 162 -11.53 9.70 -6.69
C GLY A 162 -11.54 10.57 -5.43
N VAL A 163 -10.60 10.24 -4.55
CA VAL A 163 -10.37 10.92 -3.28
C VAL A 163 -8.88 11.04 -3.05
N TYR A 164 -8.47 12.19 -2.53
CA TYR A 164 -7.08 12.39 -2.10
C TYR A 164 -6.79 11.68 -0.78
N LEU A 165 -5.66 10.98 -0.78
CA LEU A 165 -4.97 10.47 0.41
C LEU A 165 -3.76 11.37 0.68
N ASP A 166 -3.73 12.01 1.85
CA ASP A 166 -2.53 12.69 2.35
C ASP A 166 -1.84 11.85 3.42
N ILE A 167 -0.54 11.64 3.28
CA ILE A 167 0.27 10.75 4.12
C ILE A 167 1.40 11.54 4.79
N GLY A 168 1.47 11.43 6.11
CA GLY A 168 2.64 11.82 6.89
C GLY A 168 3.27 10.61 7.57
N ALA A 169 4.57 10.68 7.84
CA ALA A 169 5.28 9.65 8.58
C ALA A 169 6.45 10.22 9.38
N LYS A 170 6.95 9.43 10.32
CA LYS A 170 8.19 9.69 11.06
C LYS A 170 9.31 8.87 10.47
N VAL A 171 10.43 9.51 10.14
CA VAL A 171 11.68 8.84 9.84
C VAL A 171 12.63 8.92 11.04
N VAL A 172 13.25 7.80 11.37
CA VAL A 172 14.23 7.69 12.47
C VAL A 172 15.52 7.10 11.93
N ALA A 173 16.57 7.89 11.90
CA ALA A 173 17.93 7.44 11.68
C ALA A 173 18.59 7.13 13.03
N GLY A 174 19.01 5.88 13.23
CA GLY A 174 19.64 5.45 14.47
C GLY A 174 20.97 6.17 14.73
N LYS A 175 21.41 6.27 15.99
CA LYS A 175 22.68 6.94 16.38
C LYS A 175 23.92 6.50 15.59
N LYS A 176 23.98 5.22 15.18
CA LYS A 176 25.07 4.64 14.38
C LYS A 176 24.79 4.63 12.87
N SER A 177 23.81 5.40 12.39
CA SER A 177 23.57 5.57 10.96
C SER A 177 24.73 6.36 10.35
N ILE A 178 25.08 6.00 9.11
CA ILE A 178 26.11 6.72 8.36
C ILE A 178 25.44 7.95 7.74
N ALA A 179 26.16 9.07 7.70
CA ALA A 179 25.76 10.26 6.95
C ALA A 179 25.54 9.95 5.45
N GLY A 180 24.97 10.91 4.73
CA GLY A 180 24.72 10.85 3.29
C GLY A 180 23.25 10.68 2.92
N GLN A 181 23.02 10.47 1.63
CA GLN A 181 21.69 10.22 1.08
C GLN A 181 21.18 8.84 1.53
N LYS A 182 19.89 8.78 1.86
CA LYS A 182 19.16 7.60 2.31
C LYS A 182 17.88 7.48 1.52
N TYR A 183 17.52 6.25 1.19
CA TYR A 183 16.40 5.92 0.32
C TYR A 183 15.41 4.97 0.99
N PRO A 184 14.88 5.26 2.20
CA PRO A 184 13.95 4.34 2.86
C PRO A 184 12.67 4.22 2.04
N GLN A 185 12.11 3.01 2.00
CA GLN A 185 10.96 2.69 1.17
C GLN A 185 9.79 2.16 1.99
N TYR A 186 8.60 2.36 1.45
CA TYR A 186 7.38 1.76 1.98
C TYR A 186 6.45 1.33 0.85
N THR A 187 5.59 0.36 1.15
CA THR A 187 4.49 -0.08 0.32
C THR A 187 3.20 0.57 0.80
N LEU A 188 2.43 1.13 -0.13
CA LEU A 188 1.03 1.50 0.06
C LEU A 188 0.17 0.47 -0.66
N THR A 189 -0.68 -0.23 0.10
CA THR A 189 -1.61 -1.22 -0.42
C THR A 189 -3.03 -0.69 -0.25
N ILE A 190 -3.84 -0.78 -1.32
CA ILE A 190 -5.27 -0.50 -1.28
C ILE A 190 -6.01 -1.64 -1.96
N GLU A 191 -6.94 -2.24 -1.23
CA GLU A 191 -7.70 -3.42 -1.64
C GLU A 191 -9.20 -3.13 -1.53
N GLU A 192 -9.99 -3.64 -2.48
CA GLU A 192 -11.46 -3.68 -2.37
C GLU A 192 -11.90 -4.94 -1.62
N GLN A 193 -12.94 -4.80 -0.79
CA GLN A 193 -13.46 -5.89 0.05
C GLN A 193 -14.68 -6.57 -0.55
#